data_AF-A0A7C5AEE7-F1
#
_entry.id   AF-A0A7C5AEE7-F1
#
_cell.length_a   1.000
_cell.length_b   1.000
_cell.length_c   1.000
_cell.angle_alpha   90.00
_cell.angle_beta   90.00
_cell.angle_gamma   90.00
#
_symmetry.space_group_name_H-M   'P 1'
#
loop_
_entity.id
_entity.type
_entity.pdbx_description
1 polymer ?
#
loop_
_entity_poly.entity_id
_entity_poly.type
_entity_poly.pdbx_seq_one_letter_code
_entity_poly.pdbx_strand_id
1 'polypeptide(L)'
;MNSPLRTVLLILAVMLMGWPATYGQKTATLKVSQRLDQVLRWLPTDCETLVVLNGPLKTPRKAPQAPEFLVSAQLFFFFGIANLLPEGLLPKQPHGPKVVMAVDASRRFTAPKGLGMMEFEDCQILFFNASAHDAVETALKTWIEKSPKTIQIGDTKVAVFAEKGQNDQRPLLVARAQRGVLLCANNRKFLQQVLARMKRKNPDRAFPDSLPEWRHVDMEAPMWGMRHYRKGFADRDPSSPLGPQAGANVADPKAVGLVFSLEAKPEIAKVRYLSGAKDAVRIVRRGWNNPGEKLTPKIHEMKPGVIEITTPTQGRTGTVFLLVLMGYLGHGIYM
;
A
#
# COMPACT_ATOMS: atom_id res chain seq x y z
N MET A 1 -62.45 53.42 34.45
CA MET A 1 -61.44 54.04 35.33
C MET A 1 -60.11 53.30 35.16
N ASN A 2 -59.21 53.98 34.44
CA ASN A 2 -57.74 53.99 34.46
C ASN A 2 -56.89 52.69 34.48
N SER A 3 -56.20 52.46 33.36
CA SER A 3 -54.82 51.91 33.30
C SER A 3 -53.79 52.99 33.70
N PRO A 4 -52.50 52.66 33.99
CA PRO A 4 -51.44 52.58 32.95
C PRO A 4 -50.40 51.46 33.25
N LEU A 5 -49.53 50.89 32.37
CA LEU A 5 -48.70 51.29 31.22
C LEU A 5 -47.44 52.13 31.56
N ARG A 6 -46.26 51.64 31.09
CA ARG A 6 -44.89 52.27 30.97
C ARG A 6 -43.92 51.98 32.14
N THR A 7 -42.58 51.78 32.02
CA THR A 7 -41.59 51.68 30.93
C THR A 7 -40.19 51.36 31.56
N VAL A 8 -39.44 50.40 30.98
CA VAL A 8 -37.94 50.26 30.80
C VAL A 8 -36.95 50.52 31.97
N LEU A 9 -36.12 49.51 32.31
CA LEU A 9 -34.63 49.54 32.13
C LEU A 9 -33.95 48.16 32.26
N LEU A 10 -32.93 47.97 31.41
CA LEU A 10 -31.98 46.86 31.24
C LEU A 10 -31.11 46.59 32.49
N ILE A 11 -30.67 45.34 32.72
CA ILE A 11 -29.26 44.94 33.00
C ILE A 11 -29.10 43.42 32.76
N LEU A 12 -28.02 43.08 32.04
CA LEU A 12 -27.53 41.74 31.72
C LEU A 12 -27.13 40.92 32.96
N ALA A 13 -27.45 39.62 32.99
CA ALA A 13 -26.61 38.62 33.63
C ALA A 13 -26.82 37.22 33.02
N VAL A 14 -25.87 36.86 32.17
CA VAL A 14 -25.40 35.53 31.76
C VAL A 14 -25.83 34.36 32.66
N MET A 15 -26.60 33.42 32.11
CA MET A 15 -26.41 31.99 32.40
C MET A 15 -26.54 31.20 31.11
N LEU A 16 -25.40 31.07 30.43
CA LEU A 16 -25.13 30.03 29.46
C LEU A 16 -25.26 28.68 30.16
N MET A 17 -26.38 27.99 29.95
CA MET A 17 -26.48 26.55 30.21
C MET A 17 -25.56 25.86 29.21
N GLY A 18 -24.32 25.62 29.65
CA GLY A 18 -23.32 24.85 28.93
C GLY A 18 -23.82 23.43 28.72
N TRP A 19 -24.10 23.11 27.46
CA TRP A 19 -24.07 21.74 26.96
C TRP A 19 -22.71 21.13 27.35
N PRO A 20 -22.65 19.97 28.02
CA PRO A 20 -21.38 19.29 28.17
C PRO A 20 -20.91 18.89 26.77
N ALA A 21 -19.90 19.59 26.27
CA ALA A 21 -19.09 19.16 25.16
C ALA A 21 -18.63 17.72 25.46
N THR A 22 -19.04 16.78 24.62
CA THR A 22 -18.57 15.40 24.67
C THR A 22 -17.05 15.40 24.62
N TYR A 23 -16.48 15.17 25.81
CA TYR A 23 -15.07 15.06 26.09
C TYR A 23 -14.43 14.09 25.10
N GLY A 24 -13.39 14.55 24.42
CA GLY A 24 -12.69 13.78 23.40
C GLY A 24 -12.29 12.42 23.93
N GLN A 25 -12.84 11.36 23.34
CA GLN A 25 -12.27 10.03 23.46
C GLN A 25 -10.83 10.12 22.96
N LYS A 26 -9.86 10.01 23.88
CA LYS A 26 -8.47 9.67 23.54
C LYS A 26 -8.52 8.34 22.81
N THR A 27 -8.58 8.38 21.49
CA THR A 27 -8.42 7.19 20.65
C THR A 27 -7.02 6.67 20.89
N ALA A 28 -6.91 5.54 21.58
CA ALA A 28 -5.64 4.88 21.79
C ALA A 28 -4.98 4.61 20.43
N THR A 29 -3.77 5.12 20.24
CA THR A 29 -2.99 4.88 19.02
C THR A 29 -2.60 3.40 19.00
N LEU A 30 -3.27 2.60 18.15
CA LEU A 30 -2.90 1.21 17.94
C LEU A 30 -1.43 1.08 17.51
N LYS A 31 -0.74 0.04 18.03
CA LYS A 31 0.59 -0.35 17.55
C LYS A 31 0.53 -0.78 16.09
N VAL A 32 1.64 -0.65 15.35
CA VAL A 32 1.73 -1.06 13.92
C VAL A 32 1.24 -2.49 13.72
N SER A 33 1.66 -3.44 14.56
CA SER A 33 1.23 -4.85 14.50
C SER A 33 -0.28 -5.03 14.68
N GLN A 34 -0.91 -4.26 15.57
CA GLN A 34 -2.37 -4.32 15.78
C GLN A 34 -3.14 -3.75 14.59
N ARG A 35 -2.65 -2.65 13.99
CA ARG A 35 -3.24 -2.10 12.77
C ARG A 35 -3.07 -3.05 11.59
N LEU A 36 -1.93 -3.71 11.49
CA LEU A 36 -1.67 -4.68 10.44
C LEU A 36 -2.62 -5.87 10.55
N ASP A 37 -2.80 -6.48 11.72
CA ASP A 37 -3.79 -7.57 11.90
C ASP A 37 -5.19 -7.13 11.44
N GLN A 38 -5.58 -5.90 11.81
CA GLN A 38 -6.85 -5.32 11.39
C GLN A 38 -6.95 -5.20 9.86
N VAL A 39 -5.91 -4.68 9.20
CA VAL A 39 -5.84 -4.57 7.74
C VAL A 39 -5.94 -5.93 7.06
N LEU A 40 -5.21 -6.94 7.56
CA LEU A 40 -5.23 -8.28 6.99
C LEU A 40 -6.62 -8.91 7.05
N ARG A 41 -7.46 -8.54 8.03
CA ARG A 41 -8.88 -8.96 8.10
C ARG A 41 -9.79 -8.17 7.15
N TRP A 42 -9.40 -6.98 6.73
CA TRP A 42 -10.13 -6.19 5.72
C TRP A 42 -9.84 -6.67 4.31
N LEU A 43 -8.62 -7.10 4.05
CA LEU A 43 -8.19 -7.53 2.72
C LEU A 43 -8.86 -8.84 2.30
N PRO A 44 -9.16 -9.03 0.99
CA PRO A 44 -9.59 -10.30 0.45
C PRO A 44 -8.60 -11.44 0.76
N THR A 45 -9.12 -12.63 1.04
CA THR A 45 -8.29 -13.80 1.42
C THR A 45 -7.46 -14.36 0.26
N ASP A 46 -7.77 -13.96 -0.97
CA ASP A 46 -7.07 -14.33 -2.18
C ASP A 46 -5.97 -13.34 -2.59
N CYS A 47 -5.64 -12.34 -1.75
CA CYS A 47 -4.46 -11.49 -1.94
C CYS A 47 -3.18 -12.33 -2.06
N GLU A 48 -2.28 -11.87 -2.93
CA GLU A 48 -1.03 -12.58 -3.25
C GLU A 48 0.19 -11.76 -2.82
N THR A 49 0.16 -10.45 -3.03
CA THR A 49 1.22 -9.52 -2.62
C THR A 49 0.73 -8.58 -1.53
N LEU A 50 1.59 -8.32 -0.55
CA LEU A 50 1.42 -7.34 0.52
C LEU A 50 2.70 -6.52 0.61
N VAL A 51 2.60 -5.20 0.54
CA VAL A 51 3.72 -4.28 0.79
C VAL A 51 3.31 -3.33 1.90
N VAL A 52 4.17 -3.16 2.90
CA VAL A 52 3.92 -2.30 4.05
C VAL A 52 5.03 -1.30 4.18
N LEU A 53 4.63 -0.06 4.40
CA LEU A 53 5.52 1.03 4.73
C LEU A 53 5.19 1.51 6.14
N ASN A 54 6.18 1.38 7.01
CA ASN A 54 6.13 1.88 8.37
C ASN A 54 6.51 3.36 8.37
N GLY A 55 5.54 4.21 8.68
CA GLY A 55 5.73 5.65 8.69
C GLY A 55 6.57 6.16 9.86
N PRO A 56 6.93 7.45 9.87
CA PRO A 56 6.35 8.50 9.04
C PRO A 56 6.93 8.55 7.62
N LEU A 57 6.03 8.68 6.64
CA LEU A 57 6.40 8.98 5.25
C LEU A 57 7.12 10.33 5.17
N LYS A 58 8.34 10.33 4.61
CA LYS A 58 9.07 11.56 4.28
C LYS A 58 8.72 11.94 2.84
N THR A 59 7.87 12.95 2.66
CA THR A 59 7.73 13.58 1.33
C THR A 59 9.02 14.34 1.02
N PRO A 60 9.77 13.98 -0.03
CA PRO A 60 10.99 14.70 -0.38
C PRO A 60 10.66 16.15 -0.76
N ARG A 61 11.35 17.12 -0.13
CA ARG A 61 11.13 18.57 -0.33
C ARG A 61 11.50 19.03 -1.76
N LYS A 62 12.38 18.28 -2.43
CA LYS A 62 12.80 18.43 -3.83
C LYS A 62 13.03 17.02 -4.38
N ALA A 63 12.78 16.80 -5.68
CA ALA A 63 13.23 15.58 -6.35
C ALA A 63 14.75 15.46 -6.16
N PRO A 64 15.25 14.40 -5.51
CA PRO A 64 16.69 14.16 -5.41
C PRO A 64 17.29 14.06 -6.82
N GLN A 65 18.55 14.46 -7.01
CA GLN A 65 19.24 14.30 -8.30
C GLN A 65 19.36 12.83 -8.72
N ALA A 66 19.32 11.90 -7.75
CA ALA A 66 19.03 10.49 -7.94
C ALA A 66 18.13 10.04 -6.79
N PRO A 67 16.90 9.53 -7.04
CA PRO A 67 16.00 9.19 -5.96
C PRO A 67 16.59 8.04 -5.12
N GLU A 68 16.67 8.26 -3.81
CA GLU A 68 16.99 7.20 -2.84
C GLU A 68 16.04 6.02 -3.05
N PHE A 69 16.52 4.79 -2.83
CA PHE A 69 15.74 3.58 -3.12
C PHE A 69 14.39 3.58 -2.42
N LEU A 70 14.37 3.95 -1.13
CA LEU A 70 13.12 4.07 -0.38
C LEU A 70 12.15 5.07 -1.01
N VAL A 71 12.63 6.20 -1.53
CA VAL A 71 11.78 7.20 -2.21
C VAL A 71 11.23 6.60 -3.50
N SER A 72 12.04 5.92 -4.29
CA SER A 72 11.61 5.26 -5.53
C SER A 72 10.58 4.16 -5.25
N ALA A 73 10.83 3.33 -4.25
CA ALA A 73 9.92 2.27 -3.83
C ALA A 73 8.60 2.84 -3.31
N GLN A 74 8.64 3.91 -2.49
CA GLN A 74 7.44 4.62 -2.05
C GLN A 74 6.65 5.19 -3.23
N LEU A 75 7.34 5.83 -4.17
CA LEU A 75 6.70 6.39 -5.36
C LEU A 75 5.98 5.32 -6.17
N PHE A 76 6.63 4.18 -6.34
CA PHE A 76 6.09 3.06 -7.09
C PHE A 76 4.89 2.39 -6.39
N PHE A 77 5.07 1.95 -5.15
CA PHE A 77 4.05 1.14 -4.45
C PHE A 77 2.92 1.95 -3.81
N PHE A 78 3.10 3.25 -3.52
CA PHE A 78 2.14 4.03 -2.73
C PHE A 78 1.77 5.39 -3.33
N PHE A 79 2.66 6.02 -4.09
CA PHE A 79 2.36 7.35 -4.64
C PHE A 79 1.95 7.36 -6.10
N GLY A 80 2.07 6.26 -6.85
CA GLY A 80 1.49 6.16 -8.19
C GLY A 80 0.01 6.56 -8.20
N ILE A 81 -0.74 6.13 -7.18
CA ILE A 81 -2.16 6.44 -7.04
C ILE A 81 -2.39 7.79 -6.33
N ALA A 82 -1.69 8.09 -5.24
CA ALA A 82 -1.92 9.34 -4.49
C ALA A 82 -1.47 10.61 -5.24
N ASN A 83 -0.49 10.51 -6.15
CA ASN A 83 -0.04 11.62 -6.99
C ASN A 83 -1.04 11.96 -8.12
N LEU A 84 -1.96 11.06 -8.46
CA LEU A 84 -3.01 11.30 -9.47
C LEU A 84 -4.17 12.14 -8.93
N LEU A 85 -4.19 12.45 -7.63
CA LEU A 85 -5.30 13.16 -7.03
C LEU A 85 -5.18 14.67 -7.29
N PRO A 86 -6.24 15.31 -7.84
CA PRO A 86 -6.25 16.74 -8.08
C PRO A 86 -5.95 17.49 -6.78
N GLU A 87 -4.94 18.36 -6.80
CA GLU A 87 -4.55 19.21 -5.66
C GLU A 87 -4.05 18.45 -4.40
N GLY A 88 -3.33 17.34 -4.58
CA GLY A 88 -2.29 16.81 -3.68
C GLY A 88 -2.61 16.83 -2.17
N LEU A 89 -3.33 15.82 -1.68
CA LEU A 89 -3.58 15.60 -0.24
C LEU A 89 -2.31 15.28 0.55
N LEU A 90 -1.22 14.96 -0.14
CA LEU A 90 0.14 15.02 0.38
C LEU A 90 0.66 16.42 0.08
N PRO A 91 0.56 17.38 1.01
CA PRO A 91 0.96 18.73 0.71
C PRO A 91 2.45 18.72 0.44
N LYS A 92 2.87 19.61 -0.44
CA LYS A 92 4.28 20.04 -0.58
C LYS A 92 4.81 20.73 0.71
N GLN A 93 4.16 20.54 1.85
CA GLN A 93 4.44 21.23 3.10
C GLN A 93 5.16 20.32 4.10
N PRO A 94 6.18 20.84 4.81
CA PRO A 94 6.91 20.12 5.85
C PRO A 94 6.04 19.68 7.06
N HIS A 95 4.80 20.18 7.14
CA HIS A 95 3.81 19.87 8.19
C HIS A 95 2.55 19.16 7.66
N GLY A 96 2.57 18.65 6.43
CA GLY A 96 1.43 17.97 5.84
C GLY A 96 0.97 16.73 6.64
N PRO A 97 -0.29 16.27 6.43
CA PRO A 97 -0.84 15.10 7.09
C PRO A 97 0.11 13.91 6.98
N LYS A 98 0.58 13.42 8.14
CA LYS A 98 1.60 12.38 8.20
C LYS A 98 0.94 11.03 8.05
N VAL A 99 1.23 10.34 6.95
CA VAL A 99 0.93 8.92 6.82
C VAL A 99 1.86 8.16 7.77
N VAL A 100 1.25 7.49 8.75
CA VAL A 100 1.94 6.72 9.80
C VAL A 100 2.10 5.24 9.43
N MET A 101 1.32 4.76 8.48
CA MET A 101 1.45 3.43 7.89
C MET A 101 0.75 3.44 6.54
N ALA A 102 1.35 2.80 5.55
CA ALA A 102 0.69 2.51 4.27
C ALA A 102 0.78 1.02 4.00
N VAL A 103 -0.30 0.45 3.49
CA VAL A 103 -0.37 -0.96 3.08
C VAL A 103 -0.87 -1.01 1.65
N ASP A 104 -0.14 -1.69 0.78
CA ASP A 104 -0.58 -2.07 -0.55
C ASP A 104 -0.84 -3.58 -0.55
N ALA A 105 -1.95 -4.00 -1.15
CA ALA A 105 -2.29 -5.40 -1.28
C ALA A 105 -2.88 -5.66 -2.65
N SER A 106 -2.33 -6.68 -3.32
CA SER A 106 -2.56 -6.91 -4.74
C SER A 106 -2.78 -8.39 -5.05
N ARG A 107 -3.52 -8.68 -6.14
CA ARG A 107 -3.81 -10.04 -6.63
C ARG A 107 -4.06 -10.06 -8.14
N ARG A 108 -4.14 -11.26 -8.70
CA ARG A 108 -4.58 -11.51 -10.09
C ARG A 108 -3.73 -10.76 -11.11
N PHE A 109 -2.43 -10.94 -10.98
CA PHE A 109 -1.45 -10.35 -11.88
C PHE A 109 -1.57 -10.96 -13.28
N THR A 110 -1.66 -10.14 -14.32
CA THR A 110 -1.75 -10.59 -15.72
C THR A 110 -0.82 -9.79 -16.62
N ALA A 111 -0.47 -10.38 -17.76
CA ALA A 111 0.32 -9.69 -18.77
C ALA A 111 -0.43 -8.44 -19.28
N PRO A 112 0.30 -7.34 -19.59
CA PRO A 112 -0.29 -6.20 -20.28
C PRO A 112 -0.69 -6.56 -21.72
N LYS A 113 -1.59 -5.78 -22.33
CA LYS A 113 -1.95 -5.94 -23.77
C LYS A 113 -0.86 -5.50 -24.76
N GLY A 114 0.28 -5.01 -24.27
CA GLY A 114 1.38 -4.48 -25.05
C GLY A 114 2.58 -4.14 -24.16
N LEU A 115 3.25 -3.03 -24.42
CA LEU A 115 4.29 -2.52 -23.53
C LEU A 115 3.66 -1.86 -22.29
N GLY A 116 4.37 -1.87 -21.17
CA GLY A 116 3.96 -1.23 -19.93
C GLY A 116 3.89 -2.16 -18.73
N MET A 117 3.26 -1.68 -17.67
CA MET A 117 3.15 -2.40 -16.41
C MET A 117 2.10 -3.51 -16.49
N MET A 118 2.39 -4.65 -15.86
CA MET A 118 1.42 -5.73 -15.66
C MET A 118 0.08 -5.24 -15.11
N GLU A 119 -1.00 -5.93 -15.45
CA GLU A 119 -2.32 -5.68 -14.88
C GLU A 119 -2.49 -6.44 -13.57
N PHE A 120 -3.19 -5.83 -12.61
CA PHE A 120 -3.44 -6.39 -11.29
C PHE A 120 -4.61 -5.67 -10.62
N GLU A 121 -5.23 -6.34 -9.65
CA GLU A 121 -6.21 -5.72 -8.77
C GLU A 121 -5.54 -5.34 -7.45
N ASP A 122 -5.61 -4.06 -7.05
CA ASP A 122 -5.01 -3.56 -5.81
C ASP A 122 -5.98 -2.79 -4.90
N CYS A 123 -5.53 -2.58 -3.66
CA CYS A 123 -6.01 -1.52 -2.79
C CYS A 123 -4.89 -1.06 -1.85
N GLN A 124 -4.54 0.21 -1.96
CA GLN A 124 -3.71 0.94 -1.01
C GLN A 124 -4.57 1.46 0.15
N ILE A 125 -4.07 1.27 1.37
CA ILE A 125 -4.70 1.66 2.63
C ILE A 125 -3.73 2.58 3.37
N LEU A 126 -4.08 3.85 3.46
CA LEU A 126 -3.25 4.88 4.08
C LEU A 126 -3.81 5.26 5.44
N PHE A 127 -2.98 5.14 6.47
CA PHE A 127 -3.30 5.54 7.83
C PHE A 127 -2.64 6.87 8.15
N PHE A 128 -3.45 7.82 8.64
CA PHE A 128 -2.98 9.15 9.01
C PHE A 128 -2.93 9.32 10.52
N ASN A 129 -1.99 10.13 11.00
CA ASN A 129 -1.96 10.54 12.40
C ASN A 129 -3.22 11.35 12.77
N ALA A 130 -3.58 11.40 14.06
CA ALA A 130 -4.81 12.05 14.51
C ALA A 130 -4.92 13.52 14.08
N SER A 131 -3.79 14.26 14.12
CA SER A 131 -3.75 15.67 13.70
C SER A 131 -4.07 15.90 12.22
N ALA A 132 -4.04 14.85 11.39
CA ALA A 132 -4.33 14.91 9.97
C ALA A 132 -5.79 14.60 9.62
N HIS A 133 -6.57 14.05 10.54
CA HIS A 133 -7.86 13.46 10.22
C HIS A 133 -8.83 14.43 9.54
N ASP A 134 -8.89 15.68 10.02
CA ASP A 134 -9.83 16.69 9.50
C ASP A 134 -9.40 17.24 8.15
N ALA A 135 -8.08 17.37 7.94
CA ALA A 135 -7.51 17.77 6.65
C ALA A 135 -7.79 16.70 5.58
N VAL A 136 -7.60 15.42 5.91
CA VAL A 136 -7.90 14.29 5.01
C VAL A 136 -9.40 14.23 4.70
N GLU A 137 -10.26 14.47 5.69
CA GLU A 137 -11.71 14.52 5.47
C GLU A 137 -12.11 15.65 4.52
N THR A 138 -11.57 16.85 4.74
CA THR A 138 -11.84 18.01 3.89
C THR A 138 -11.41 17.73 2.46
N ALA A 139 -10.18 17.24 2.27
CA ALA A 139 -9.66 16.93 0.95
C ALA A 139 -10.48 15.85 0.23
N LEU A 140 -10.92 14.81 0.93
CA LEU A 140 -11.79 13.81 0.31
C LEU A 140 -13.17 14.37 -0.09
N LYS A 141 -13.78 15.23 0.72
CA LYS A 141 -15.05 15.88 0.33
C LYS A 141 -14.87 16.66 -0.97
N THR A 142 -13.81 17.47 -1.04
CA THR A 142 -13.43 18.21 -2.25
C THR A 142 -13.20 17.27 -3.44
N TRP A 143 -12.54 16.13 -3.25
CA TRP A 143 -12.34 15.15 -4.30
C TRP A 143 -13.62 14.49 -4.77
N ILE A 144 -14.52 14.14 -3.87
CA ILE A 144 -15.83 13.58 -4.23
C ILE A 144 -16.63 14.61 -5.05
N GLU A 145 -16.61 15.88 -4.64
CA GLU A 145 -17.29 16.98 -5.33
C GLU A 145 -16.69 17.29 -6.71
N LYS A 146 -15.35 17.30 -6.82
CA LYS A 146 -14.62 17.58 -8.06
C LYS A 146 -14.43 16.36 -8.97
N SER A 147 -14.74 15.15 -8.49
CA SER A 147 -14.50 13.93 -9.27
C SER A 147 -15.36 13.92 -10.55
N PRO A 148 -14.81 13.47 -11.70
CA PRO A 148 -15.59 13.34 -12.93
C PRO A 148 -16.79 12.40 -12.79
N LYS A 149 -16.69 11.45 -11.85
CA LYS A 149 -17.72 10.45 -11.56
C LYS A 149 -17.66 10.05 -10.10
N THR A 150 -18.83 9.88 -9.49
CA THR A 150 -18.97 9.21 -8.20
C THR A 150 -19.78 7.94 -8.36
N ILE A 151 -19.47 6.94 -7.54
CA ILE A 151 -20.26 5.71 -7.44
C ILE A 151 -20.57 5.40 -5.98
N GLN A 152 -21.64 4.64 -5.77
CA GLN A 152 -22.01 4.11 -4.46
C GLN A 152 -21.53 2.66 -4.33
N ILE A 153 -20.81 2.34 -3.26
CA ILE A 153 -20.45 0.96 -2.88
C ILE A 153 -20.93 0.72 -1.46
N GLY A 154 -22.04 0.00 -1.31
CA GLY A 154 -22.72 -0.11 -0.01
C GLY A 154 -23.21 1.26 0.47
N ASP A 155 -22.79 1.69 1.64
CA ASP A 155 -23.06 3.02 2.22
C ASP A 155 -21.94 4.03 1.95
N THR A 156 -20.88 3.63 1.24
CA THR A 156 -19.70 4.47 1.00
C THR A 156 -19.79 5.10 -0.37
N LYS A 157 -19.75 6.44 -0.41
CA LYS A 157 -19.60 7.21 -1.65
C LYS A 157 -18.13 7.20 -2.06
N VAL A 158 -17.88 6.84 -3.31
CA VAL A 158 -16.53 6.63 -3.87
C VAL A 158 -16.31 7.60 -5.02
N ALA A 159 -15.22 8.35 -4.97
CA ALA A 159 -14.76 9.18 -6.08
C ALA A 159 -14.05 8.30 -7.12
N VAL A 160 -14.34 8.54 -8.40
CA VAL A 160 -13.73 7.81 -9.52
C VAL A 160 -12.95 8.79 -10.39
N PHE A 161 -11.66 8.58 -10.47
CA PHE A 161 -10.74 9.28 -11.35
C PHE A 161 -10.30 8.31 -12.45
N ALA A 162 -10.04 8.83 -13.65
CA ALA A 162 -9.38 8.06 -14.69
C ALA A 162 -7.93 8.53 -14.79
N GLU A 163 -6.98 7.61 -14.83
CA GLU A 163 -5.60 7.95 -15.15
C GLU A 163 -5.54 8.45 -16.61
N LYS A 164 -5.03 9.67 -16.83
CA LYS A 164 -4.79 10.18 -18.19
C LYS A 164 -3.49 9.57 -18.71
N GLY A 165 -3.57 8.45 -19.44
CA GLY A 165 -2.46 7.80 -20.14
C GLY A 165 -2.91 7.13 -21.45
N GLN A 166 -1.97 6.95 -22.40
CA GLN A 166 -2.24 6.37 -23.73
C GLN A 166 -2.66 4.89 -23.60
N ASN A 167 -3.87 4.58 -24.07
CA ASN A 167 -4.38 3.26 -24.46
C ASN A 167 -4.96 2.26 -23.43
N ASP A 168 -4.89 2.47 -22.12
CA ASP A 168 -5.72 1.68 -21.17
C ASP A 168 -5.91 2.44 -19.84
N GLN A 169 -7.02 3.17 -19.70
CA GLN A 169 -7.32 3.95 -18.49
C GLN A 169 -7.73 3.02 -17.34
N ARG A 170 -6.86 2.86 -16.33
CA ARG A 170 -7.27 2.22 -15.07
C ARG A 170 -8.05 3.21 -14.21
N PRO A 171 -9.21 2.83 -13.65
CA PRO A 171 -9.95 3.71 -12.77
C PRO A 171 -9.24 3.78 -11.42
N LEU A 172 -8.97 4.99 -10.96
CA LEU A 172 -8.59 5.24 -9.58
C LEU A 172 -9.86 5.49 -8.75
N LEU A 173 -10.14 4.56 -7.84
CA LEU A 173 -11.24 4.64 -6.89
C LEU A 173 -10.72 5.12 -5.54
N VAL A 174 -11.29 6.20 -5.03
CA VAL A 174 -10.93 6.76 -3.72
C VAL A 174 -12.13 6.78 -2.79
N ALA A 175 -11.94 6.21 -1.61
CA ALA A 175 -12.97 6.10 -0.59
C ALA A 175 -12.40 6.35 0.81
N ARG A 176 -13.21 6.93 1.69
CA ARG A 176 -12.95 6.89 3.13
C ARG A 176 -13.85 5.84 3.74
N ALA A 177 -13.22 4.83 4.32
CA ALA A 177 -13.93 3.82 5.08
C ALA A 177 -14.12 4.22 6.55
N GLN A 178 -13.15 4.93 7.14
CA GLN A 178 -13.23 5.42 8.52
C GLN A 178 -12.35 6.67 8.71
N ARG A 179 -12.54 7.37 9.83
CA ARG A 179 -11.74 8.57 10.16
C ARG A 179 -10.25 8.21 10.18
N GLY A 180 -9.44 9.00 9.46
CA GLY A 180 -7.99 8.80 9.38
C GLY A 180 -7.51 7.63 8.51
N VAL A 181 -8.41 6.99 7.76
CA VAL A 181 -8.06 5.94 6.80
C VAL A 181 -8.60 6.28 5.42
N LEU A 182 -7.69 6.31 4.44
CA LEU A 182 -8.01 6.48 3.03
C LEU A 182 -7.78 5.16 2.29
N LEU A 183 -8.74 4.77 1.46
CA LEU A 183 -8.64 3.65 0.54
C LEU A 183 -8.49 4.17 -0.88
N CYS A 184 -7.55 3.59 -1.60
CA CYS A 184 -7.19 3.91 -2.97
C CYS A 184 -7.07 2.60 -3.74
N ALA A 185 -7.92 2.35 -4.74
CA ALA A 185 -7.97 1.06 -5.43
C ALA A 185 -8.11 1.22 -6.94
N ASN A 186 -7.51 0.31 -7.69
CA ASN A 186 -7.64 0.27 -9.14
C ASN A 186 -8.81 -0.62 -9.65
N ASN A 187 -9.47 -1.34 -8.74
CA ASN A 187 -10.52 -2.31 -9.07
C ASN A 187 -11.76 -2.18 -8.16
N ARG A 188 -12.94 -2.03 -8.78
CA ARG A 188 -14.22 -1.85 -8.07
C ARG A 188 -14.59 -3.05 -7.20
N LYS A 189 -14.40 -4.27 -7.71
CA LYS A 189 -14.76 -5.50 -6.98
C LYS A 189 -13.83 -5.72 -5.79
N PHE A 190 -12.54 -5.40 -5.94
CA PHE A 190 -11.58 -5.44 -4.85
C PHE A 190 -11.98 -4.45 -3.75
N LEU A 191 -12.20 -3.17 -4.10
CA LEU A 191 -12.61 -2.15 -3.13
C LEU A 191 -13.91 -2.51 -2.41
N GLN A 192 -14.90 -3.05 -3.14
CA GLN A 192 -16.16 -3.53 -2.56
C GLN A 192 -15.92 -4.63 -1.51
N GLN A 193 -15.03 -5.58 -1.78
CA GLN A 193 -14.69 -6.63 -0.81
C GLN A 193 -14.02 -6.04 0.43
N VAL A 194 -13.07 -5.12 0.26
CA VAL A 194 -12.42 -4.43 1.38
C VAL A 194 -13.45 -3.70 2.25
N LEU A 195 -14.29 -2.85 1.65
CA LEU A 195 -15.33 -2.10 2.38
C LEU A 195 -16.33 -3.01 3.08
N ALA A 196 -16.76 -4.11 2.44
CA ALA A 196 -17.66 -5.08 3.06
C ALA A 196 -17.01 -5.79 4.26
N ARG A 197 -15.72 -6.15 4.13
CA ARG A 197 -14.96 -6.81 5.19
C ARG A 197 -14.62 -5.87 6.35
N MET A 198 -14.47 -4.57 6.12
CA MET A 198 -14.29 -3.58 7.19
C MET A 198 -15.50 -3.49 8.15
N LYS A 199 -16.71 -3.82 7.68
CA LYS A 199 -17.94 -3.75 8.49
C LYS A 199 -18.23 -5.00 9.29
N ARG A 200 -17.60 -6.13 8.96
CA ARG A 200 -17.90 -7.44 9.53
C ARG A 200 -16.68 -7.95 10.28
N LYS A 201 -16.90 -8.63 11.41
CA LYS A 201 -15.86 -9.45 12.01
C LYS A 201 -15.66 -10.67 11.13
N ASN A 202 -14.58 -10.71 10.35
CA ASN A 202 -14.23 -11.87 9.56
C ASN A 202 -13.28 -12.77 10.36
N PRO A 203 -13.56 -14.08 10.49
CA PRO A 203 -12.64 -15.00 11.11
C PRO A 203 -11.37 -15.15 10.26
N ASP A 204 -11.53 -15.19 8.93
CA ASP A 204 -10.43 -15.34 7.98
C ASP A 204 -9.76 -14.00 7.65
N ARG A 205 -8.43 -14.03 7.54
CA ARG A 205 -7.59 -12.90 7.12
C ARG A 205 -6.83 -13.24 5.84
N ALA A 206 -6.53 -12.21 5.05
CA ALA A 206 -5.49 -12.31 4.03
C ALA A 206 -4.16 -12.69 4.69
N PHE A 207 -3.35 -13.49 3.99
CA PHE A 207 -2.04 -13.95 4.47
C PHE A 207 -2.11 -14.65 5.84
N PRO A 208 -2.77 -15.82 5.98
CA PRO A 208 -3.01 -16.46 7.28
C PRO A 208 -1.72 -16.73 8.07
N ASP A 209 -1.80 -16.83 9.40
CA ASP A 209 -0.65 -17.06 10.31
C ASP A 209 0.15 -18.32 9.99
N SER A 210 -0.47 -19.28 9.30
CA SER A 210 0.15 -20.52 8.86
C SER A 210 1.14 -20.35 7.70
N LEU A 211 1.19 -19.19 7.05
CA LEU A 211 2.12 -18.94 5.96
C LEU A 211 3.58 -18.97 6.44
N PRO A 212 4.47 -19.76 5.83
CA PRO A 212 5.88 -19.85 6.23
C PRO A 212 6.63 -18.52 6.06
N GLU A 213 6.18 -17.65 5.16
CA GLU A 213 6.72 -16.32 4.90
C GLU A 213 6.75 -15.45 6.16
N TRP A 214 5.76 -15.56 7.06
CA TRP A 214 5.70 -14.75 8.28
C TRP A 214 6.93 -14.89 9.18
N ARG A 215 7.59 -16.06 9.16
CA ARG A 215 8.83 -16.29 9.94
C ARG A 215 10.02 -15.48 9.45
N HIS A 216 9.91 -14.89 8.26
CA HIS A 216 10.97 -14.21 7.58
C HIS A 216 10.76 -12.70 7.47
N VAL A 217 9.57 -12.21 7.82
CA VAL A 217 9.20 -10.79 7.78
C VAL A 217 9.87 -10.03 8.92
N ASP A 218 10.50 -8.93 8.56
CA ASP A 218 10.92 -7.90 9.51
C ASP A 218 9.84 -6.81 9.56
N MET A 219 8.93 -6.91 10.54
CA MET A 219 7.83 -5.95 10.70
C MET A 219 8.29 -4.58 11.19
N GLU A 220 9.54 -4.45 11.67
CA GLU A 220 10.10 -3.19 12.17
C GLU A 220 10.88 -2.42 11.08
N ALA A 221 11.16 -3.07 9.94
CA ALA A 221 11.78 -2.43 8.80
C ALA A 221 10.93 -1.22 8.32
N PRO A 222 11.55 -0.10 7.91
CA PRO A 222 10.82 1.05 7.36
C PRO A 222 9.90 0.68 6.19
N MET A 223 10.30 -0.31 5.41
CA MET A 223 9.50 -0.91 4.35
C MET A 223 9.78 -2.40 4.30
N TRP A 224 8.72 -3.19 4.14
CA TRP A 224 8.80 -4.61 3.91
C TRP A 224 7.66 -5.07 3.01
N GLY A 225 7.78 -6.26 2.46
CA GLY A 225 6.72 -6.86 1.65
C GLY A 225 6.81 -8.37 1.65
N MET A 226 5.73 -9.00 1.23
CA MET A 226 5.70 -10.42 0.95
C MET A 226 4.85 -10.70 -0.27
N ARG A 227 5.16 -11.81 -0.94
CA ARG A 227 4.27 -12.42 -1.91
C ARG A 227 4.17 -13.90 -1.64
N HIS A 228 2.96 -14.40 -1.56
CA HIS A 228 2.67 -15.83 -1.51
C HIS A 228 2.24 -16.31 -2.90
N TYR A 229 2.96 -17.28 -3.47
CA TYR A 229 2.68 -17.75 -4.83
C TYR A 229 1.52 -18.76 -4.81
N ARG A 230 0.43 -18.43 -5.52
CA ARG A 230 -0.77 -19.27 -5.54
C ARG A 230 -0.87 -20.04 -6.85
N LYS A 231 -1.09 -21.37 -6.74
CA LYS A 231 -1.24 -22.24 -7.91
C LYS A 231 -2.47 -21.90 -8.77
N GLY A 232 -3.56 -21.47 -8.15
CA GLY A 232 -4.85 -21.29 -8.82
C GLY A 232 -4.91 -20.15 -9.85
N PHE A 233 -3.87 -19.31 -9.93
CA PHE A 233 -3.79 -18.21 -10.90
C PHE A 233 -2.41 -18.13 -11.61
N ALA A 234 -1.52 -19.08 -11.33
CA ALA A 234 -0.14 -19.04 -11.82
C ALA A 234 -0.02 -19.14 -13.35
N ASP A 235 -1.01 -19.73 -14.02
CA ASP A 235 -1.08 -19.86 -15.48
C ASP A 235 -1.32 -18.52 -16.20
N ARG A 236 -1.92 -17.56 -15.51
CA ARG A 236 -2.23 -16.22 -16.04
C ARG A 236 -1.26 -15.15 -15.60
N ASP A 237 -0.44 -15.49 -14.60
CA ASP A 237 0.50 -14.58 -13.96
C ASP A 237 1.92 -14.78 -14.51
N PRO A 238 2.38 -13.91 -15.43
CA PRO A 238 3.68 -14.06 -16.06
C PRO A 238 4.86 -13.77 -15.12
N SER A 239 4.58 -13.31 -13.90
CA SER A 239 5.58 -13.10 -12.85
C SER A 239 5.59 -14.23 -11.80
N SER A 240 4.60 -15.13 -11.85
CA SER A 240 4.55 -16.28 -10.97
C SER A 240 5.63 -17.29 -11.39
N PRO A 241 6.53 -17.69 -10.49
CA PRO A 241 7.52 -18.72 -10.80
C PRO A 241 6.89 -20.12 -10.93
N LEU A 242 5.65 -20.32 -10.47
CA LEU A 242 4.98 -21.62 -10.51
C LEU A 242 4.60 -22.06 -11.94
N GLY A 243 4.52 -21.11 -12.87
CA GLY A 243 4.25 -21.36 -14.29
C GLY A 243 5.52 -21.67 -15.10
N PRO A 244 5.37 -21.88 -16.42
CA PRO A 244 6.52 -21.95 -17.32
C PRO A 244 7.29 -20.62 -17.33
N GLN A 245 8.49 -20.63 -17.93
CA GLN A 245 9.27 -19.42 -18.13
C GLN A 245 8.46 -18.40 -18.97
N ALA A 246 8.37 -17.19 -18.45
CA ALA A 246 7.68 -16.04 -19.04
C ALA A 246 8.58 -14.78 -18.95
N GLY A 247 8.07 -13.64 -19.42
CA GLY A 247 8.84 -12.38 -19.50
C GLY A 247 9.23 -11.78 -18.14
N ALA A 248 8.52 -12.12 -17.06
CA ALA A 248 8.69 -11.50 -15.74
C ALA A 248 8.98 -12.50 -14.60
N ASN A 249 9.35 -13.75 -14.91
CA ASN A 249 9.67 -14.77 -13.90
C ASN A 249 10.98 -15.51 -14.19
N VAL A 250 11.37 -16.36 -13.24
CA VAL A 250 12.22 -17.52 -13.51
C VAL A 250 11.43 -18.73 -13.01
N ALA A 251 11.29 -19.75 -13.86
CA ALA A 251 10.47 -20.91 -13.52
C ALA A 251 11.02 -21.66 -12.27
N ASP A 252 10.14 -21.86 -11.30
CA ASP A 252 10.31 -22.67 -10.11
C ASP A 252 8.94 -23.24 -9.66
N PRO A 253 8.61 -24.47 -10.08
CA PRO A 253 7.32 -25.10 -9.74
C PRO A 253 7.19 -25.47 -8.25
N LYS A 254 8.24 -25.27 -7.45
CA LYS A 254 8.28 -25.53 -6.01
C LYS A 254 8.40 -24.24 -5.20
N ALA A 255 8.31 -23.07 -5.83
CA ALA A 255 8.27 -21.79 -5.14
C ALA A 255 7.11 -21.75 -4.13
N VAL A 256 7.36 -21.11 -2.99
CA VAL A 256 6.37 -20.91 -1.93
C VAL A 256 6.01 -19.43 -1.86
N GLY A 257 7.03 -18.58 -1.72
CA GLY A 257 6.83 -17.15 -1.60
C GLY A 257 8.14 -16.38 -1.54
N LEU A 258 7.99 -15.08 -1.37
CA LEU A 258 9.09 -14.13 -1.26
C LEU A 258 8.79 -13.14 -0.15
N VAL A 259 9.81 -12.78 0.61
CA VAL A 259 9.76 -11.72 1.63
C VAL A 259 10.86 -10.72 1.36
N PHE A 260 10.55 -9.43 1.49
CA PHE A 260 11.46 -8.30 1.32
C PHE A 260 11.45 -7.43 2.56
N SER A 261 12.61 -6.89 2.93
CA SER A 261 12.74 -5.80 3.90
C SER A 261 13.87 -4.85 3.52
N LEU A 262 13.71 -3.58 3.92
CA LEU A 262 14.74 -2.57 3.80
C LEU A 262 15.37 -2.30 5.17
N GLU A 263 16.68 -2.47 5.28
CA GLU A 263 17.45 -2.02 6.44
C GLU A 263 17.82 -0.56 6.26
N ALA A 264 17.66 0.28 7.29
CA ALA A 264 17.88 1.72 7.16
C ALA A 264 19.35 2.14 7.21
N LYS A 265 20.20 1.38 7.91
CA LYS A 265 21.60 1.74 8.20
C LYS A 265 22.48 0.50 8.38
N PRO A 266 23.39 0.19 7.44
CA PRO A 266 23.46 0.74 6.08
C PRO A 266 22.18 0.46 5.27
N GLU A 267 21.89 1.26 4.25
CA GLU A 267 20.73 1.03 3.39
C GLU A 267 20.98 -0.23 2.54
N ILE A 268 20.41 -1.35 2.98
CA ILE A 268 20.54 -2.67 2.38
C ILE A 268 19.14 -3.24 2.18
N ALA A 269 18.87 -3.70 0.97
CA ALA A 269 17.69 -4.49 0.71
C ALA A 269 17.99 -5.96 0.94
N LYS A 270 17.10 -6.62 1.68
CA LYS A 270 17.15 -8.05 1.96
C LYS A 270 15.90 -8.71 1.38
N VAL A 271 16.11 -9.80 0.65
CA VAL A 271 15.04 -10.65 0.13
C VAL A 271 15.28 -12.07 0.57
N ARG A 272 14.22 -12.75 0.97
CA ARG A 272 14.20 -14.18 1.26
C ARG A 272 13.23 -14.84 0.28
N TYR A 273 13.78 -15.69 -0.57
CA TYR A 273 13.02 -16.51 -1.51
C TYR A 273 12.84 -17.91 -0.93
N LEU A 274 11.60 -18.38 -0.85
CA LEU A 274 11.24 -19.67 -0.26
C LEU A 274 10.85 -20.63 -1.38
N SER A 275 11.50 -21.79 -1.45
CA SER A 275 11.22 -22.82 -2.46
C SER A 275 11.55 -24.22 -1.95
N GLY A 276 10.77 -25.20 -2.39
CA GLY A 276 11.09 -26.63 -2.19
C GLY A 276 12.03 -27.22 -3.26
N ALA A 277 12.51 -26.42 -4.22
CA ALA A 277 13.40 -26.89 -5.27
C ALA A 277 14.81 -27.20 -4.74
N LYS A 278 15.38 -28.35 -5.13
CA LYS A 278 16.75 -28.74 -4.75
C LYS A 278 17.81 -27.79 -5.31
N ASP A 279 17.51 -27.10 -6.40
CA ASP A 279 18.38 -26.17 -7.10
C ASP A 279 17.93 -24.71 -6.95
N ALA A 280 17.18 -24.38 -5.88
CA ALA A 280 16.66 -23.03 -5.62
C ALA A 280 17.73 -21.94 -5.70
N VAL A 281 18.96 -22.19 -5.23
CA VAL A 281 20.08 -21.24 -5.34
C VAL A 281 20.40 -20.89 -6.80
N ARG A 282 20.40 -21.89 -7.69
CA ARG A 282 20.68 -21.70 -9.13
C ARG A 282 19.56 -20.89 -9.79
N ILE A 283 18.31 -21.22 -9.47
CA ILE A 283 17.11 -20.51 -9.93
C ILE A 283 17.19 -19.03 -9.53
N VAL A 284 17.41 -18.76 -8.24
CA VAL A 284 17.51 -17.40 -7.70
C VAL A 284 18.67 -16.64 -8.34
N ARG A 285 19.84 -17.25 -8.51
CA ARG A 285 20.99 -16.62 -9.19
C ARG A 285 20.65 -16.19 -10.62
N ARG A 286 19.91 -17.01 -11.37
CA ARG A 286 19.49 -16.67 -12.74
C ARG A 286 18.58 -15.44 -12.78
N GLY A 287 17.71 -15.28 -11.79
CA GLY A 287 16.73 -14.18 -11.78
C GLY A 287 17.21 -12.88 -11.12
N TRP A 288 18.17 -12.96 -10.20
CA TRP A 288 18.61 -11.82 -9.39
C TRP A 288 20.02 -11.31 -9.72
N ASN A 289 20.81 -12.08 -10.48
CA ASN A 289 22.13 -11.65 -10.91
C ASN A 289 22.08 -11.06 -12.33
N ASN A 290 22.33 -9.76 -12.45
CA ASN A 290 22.45 -9.07 -13.73
C ASN A 290 23.73 -8.21 -13.76
N PRO A 291 24.90 -8.82 -14.01
CA PRO A 291 26.18 -8.12 -14.04
C PRO A 291 26.24 -7.00 -15.10
N GLY A 292 25.56 -7.17 -16.24
CA GLY A 292 25.50 -6.14 -17.30
C GLY A 292 24.83 -4.85 -16.82
N GLU A 293 23.91 -4.97 -15.85
CA GLU A 293 23.22 -3.86 -15.19
C GLU A 293 23.83 -3.47 -13.83
N LYS A 294 25.01 -4.01 -13.49
CA LYS A 294 25.70 -3.82 -12.19
C LYS A 294 24.93 -4.33 -10.97
N LEU A 295 23.98 -5.25 -11.17
CA LEU A 295 23.27 -5.92 -10.08
C LEU A 295 23.93 -7.27 -9.81
N THR A 296 24.77 -7.33 -8.77
CA THR A 296 25.49 -8.54 -8.34
C THR A 296 25.26 -8.81 -6.85
N PRO A 297 24.02 -9.15 -6.45
CA PRO A 297 23.68 -9.31 -5.05
C PRO A 297 24.42 -10.50 -4.43
N LYS A 298 24.61 -10.46 -3.11
CA LYS A 298 25.08 -11.63 -2.35
C LYS A 298 23.92 -12.61 -2.23
N ILE A 299 24.07 -13.79 -2.83
CA ILE A 299 23.05 -14.85 -2.85
C ILE A 299 23.61 -16.10 -2.17
N HIS A 300 22.96 -16.54 -1.10
CA HIS A 300 23.32 -17.76 -0.39
C HIS A 300 22.10 -18.46 0.21
N GLU A 301 22.21 -19.77 0.40
CA GLU A 301 21.17 -20.57 1.06
C GLU A 301 21.39 -20.51 2.57
N MET A 302 20.39 -20.01 3.30
CA MET A 302 20.43 -19.93 4.76
C MET A 302 20.20 -21.29 5.41
N LYS A 303 19.30 -22.06 4.79
CA LYS A 303 18.89 -23.42 5.13
C LYS A 303 18.16 -24.01 3.91
N PRO A 304 17.97 -25.34 3.84
CA PRO A 304 17.29 -25.96 2.70
C PRO A 304 16.00 -25.23 2.31
N GLY A 305 15.98 -24.69 1.09
CA GLY A 305 14.82 -24.02 0.51
C GLY A 305 14.57 -22.58 0.94
N VAL A 306 15.50 -21.94 1.67
CA VAL A 306 15.43 -20.51 2.02
C VAL A 306 16.68 -19.80 1.53
N ILE A 307 16.53 -19.02 0.47
CA ILE A 307 17.63 -18.31 -0.19
C ILE A 307 17.58 -16.84 0.22
N GLU A 308 18.66 -16.32 0.78
CA GLU A 308 18.80 -14.91 1.11
C GLU A 308 19.58 -14.17 0.02
N ILE A 309 19.02 -13.04 -0.41
CA ILE A 309 19.56 -12.13 -1.42
C ILE A 309 19.74 -10.78 -0.71
N THR A 310 20.96 -10.25 -0.70
CA THR A 310 21.25 -8.93 -0.13
C THR A 310 21.97 -8.05 -1.13
N THR A 311 21.57 -6.78 -1.20
CA THR A 311 22.24 -5.80 -2.07
C THR A 311 22.23 -4.40 -1.45
N PRO A 312 23.28 -3.60 -1.66
CA PRO A 312 23.21 -2.16 -1.42
C PRO A 312 22.16 -1.53 -2.34
N THR A 313 21.47 -0.51 -1.84
CA THR A 313 20.35 0.14 -2.54
C THR A 313 20.73 1.47 -3.19
N GLN A 314 22.02 1.83 -3.20
CA GLN A 314 22.47 3.10 -3.76
C GLN A 314 22.68 3.01 -5.28
N GLY A 315 22.47 4.14 -5.96
CA GLY A 315 22.77 4.31 -7.39
C GLY A 315 22.01 3.34 -8.31
N ARG A 316 22.64 2.99 -9.45
CA ARG A 316 22.04 2.11 -10.48
C ARG A 316 21.68 0.73 -9.93
N THR A 317 22.49 0.17 -9.04
CA THR A 317 22.24 -1.13 -8.42
C THR A 317 20.91 -1.15 -7.67
N GLY A 318 20.60 -0.10 -6.90
CA GLY A 318 19.31 0.06 -6.23
C GLY A 318 18.13 0.13 -7.20
N THR A 319 18.26 0.90 -8.28
CA THR A 319 17.21 1.02 -9.31
C THR A 319 16.94 -0.31 -9.99
N VAL A 320 17.98 -1.02 -10.44
CA VAL A 320 17.83 -2.31 -11.11
C VAL A 320 17.29 -3.36 -10.14
N PHE A 321 17.74 -3.36 -8.90
CA PHE A 321 17.18 -4.23 -7.85
C PHE A 321 15.69 -3.95 -7.62
N LEU A 322 15.26 -2.69 -7.59
CA LEU A 322 13.84 -2.35 -7.45
C LEU A 322 13.01 -2.93 -8.60
N LEU A 323 13.49 -2.81 -9.85
CA LEU A 323 12.81 -3.37 -11.03
C LEU A 323 12.68 -4.90 -10.94
N VAL A 324 13.74 -5.59 -10.52
CA VAL A 324 13.70 -7.05 -10.31
C VAL A 324 12.73 -7.40 -9.19
N LEU A 325 12.82 -6.72 -8.03
CA LEU A 325 11.92 -6.92 -6.90
C LEU A 325 10.45 -6.73 -7.29
N MET A 326 10.16 -5.70 -8.08
CA MET A 326 8.82 -5.45 -8.59
C MET A 326 8.28 -6.62 -9.40
N GLY A 327 9.07 -7.19 -10.32
CA GLY A 327 8.70 -8.40 -11.05
C GLY A 327 8.35 -9.54 -10.10
N TYR A 328 9.22 -9.82 -9.12
CA TYR A 328 8.96 -10.87 -8.12
C TYR A 328 7.74 -10.59 -7.24
N LEU A 329 7.35 -9.32 -7.04
CA LEU A 329 6.14 -8.90 -6.32
C LEU A 329 4.89 -8.78 -7.20
N GLY A 330 4.97 -9.07 -8.50
CA GLY A 330 3.81 -9.08 -9.42
C GLY A 330 3.67 -7.84 -10.29
N HIS A 331 4.57 -6.87 -10.13
CA HIS A 331 4.50 -5.56 -10.77
C HIS A 331 5.52 -5.43 -11.91
N GLY A 332 5.65 -6.47 -12.73
CA GLY A 332 6.59 -6.48 -13.85
C GLY A 332 6.29 -5.39 -14.88
N ILE A 333 7.33 -4.92 -15.56
CA ILE A 333 7.24 -3.95 -16.66
C ILE A 333 7.75 -4.60 -17.94
N TYR A 334 6.94 -4.52 -18.99
CA TYR A 334 7.24 -4.97 -20.35
C TYR A 334 7.75 -3.78 -21.14
N MET A 335 8.98 -3.86 -21.66
CA MET A 335 9.66 -2.80 -22.39
C MET A 335 9.84 -3.14 -23.86
#